data_AF-A0AAD2IXQ4-F1
#
_entry.id   AF-A0AAD2IXQ4-F1
#
_cell.length_a   1.000
_cell.length_b   1.000
_cell.length_c   1.000
_cell.angle_alpha   90.00
_cell.angle_beta   90.00
_cell.angle_gamma   90.00
#
_symmetry.space_group_name_H-M   'P 1'
#
loop_
_entity.id
_entity.type
_entity.pdbx_description
1 polymer ?
#
loop_
_entity_poly.entity_id
_entity_poly.type
_entity_poly.pdbx_seq_one_letter_code
_entity_poly.pdbx_strand_id
1 'polypeptide(L)'
;MDFTGLMSRFPNDRPLSEFDREHRLLQKKRLDVPLLAQLCVVKMNSNSLLSVDRWYGWRGFIALIGAIGIAFGVGGILMLAWILVAGDLPNENGLWEAIFIGMAMFAMLGLAGVWIACKEMFRWTYYPIALDRKRRLVHVFRLNGTVLTAPWDKIYFTLGRGKGTFGWLNWDIRGLILAEDGATVQDTFAFCIATSRVENAYSHWEFLRRYMEEGPQAVLDAVLYCMPVDGKRESFAFSKERIFANDAQSPGLMYLVMVPFNYLHAIMRWAVMQTSKIPAFPPEIEATLQPEPGDKYVRDASMNPEDLR
;
A
#
# COMPACT_ATOMS: atom_id res chain seq x y z
N MET A 1 -8.19 0.67 8.01
CA MET A 1 -7.27 0.95 6.88
C MET A 1 -7.02 2.44 6.82
N ASP A 2 -5.85 2.87 6.37
CA ASP A 2 -5.52 4.28 6.17
C ASP A 2 -4.90 4.44 4.77
N PHE A 3 -5.57 5.22 3.92
CA PHE A 3 -5.19 5.50 2.53
C PHE A 3 -4.59 6.90 2.36
N THR A 4 -4.14 7.53 3.45
CA THR A 4 -3.38 8.77 3.38
C THR A 4 -2.12 8.55 2.53
N GLY A 5 -1.85 9.51 1.65
CA GLY A 5 -0.84 9.45 0.61
C GLY A 5 -1.29 8.81 -0.70
N LEU A 6 -2.39 8.03 -0.72
CA LEU A 6 -2.98 7.45 -1.94
C LEU A 6 -4.28 8.15 -2.36
N MET A 7 -5.26 8.22 -1.46
CA MET A 7 -6.58 8.84 -1.72
C MET A 7 -6.59 10.31 -1.33
N SER A 8 -5.97 10.65 -0.19
CA SER A 8 -5.64 12.00 0.21
C SER A 8 -4.13 12.19 0.10
N ARG A 9 -3.66 13.42 -0.14
CA ARG A 9 -2.21 13.70 -0.10
C ARG A 9 -1.73 13.79 1.34
N PHE A 10 -0.44 13.51 1.56
CA PHE A 10 0.19 13.89 2.82
C PHE A 10 0.16 15.41 2.98
N PRO A 11 0.02 15.92 4.23
CA PRO A 11 0.08 17.35 4.48
C PRO A 11 1.54 17.83 4.38
N ASN A 12 1.91 18.27 3.18
CA ASN A 12 3.18 18.90 2.85
C ASN A 12 3.06 20.44 2.95
N ASP A 13 4.17 21.14 2.73
CA ASP A 13 4.29 22.61 2.76
C ASP A 13 3.85 23.21 4.09
N ARG A 14 4.25 22.54 5.18
CA ARG A 14 3.93 22.92 6.57
C ARG A 14 5.17 22.85 7.46
N PRO A 15 5.22 23.59 8.57
CA PRO A 15 6.26 23.38 9.56
C PRO A 15 6.14 22.00 10.22
N LEU A 16 7.26 21.50 10.75
CA LEU A 16 7.30 20.36 11.66
C LEU A 16 6.37 20.61 12.84
N SER A 17 5.41 19.70 13.04
CA SER A 17 4.47 19.74 14.15
C SER A 17 5.15 19.30 15.45
N GLU A 18 4.52 19.59 16.59
CA GLU A 18 4.97 19.07 17.88
C GLU A 18 5.00 17.53 17.89
N PHE A 19 3.98 16.90 17.31
CA PHE A 19 3.93 15.44 17.19
C PHE A 19 5.12 14.86 16.41
N ASP A 20 5.50 15.50 15.29
CA ASP A 20 6.66 15.07 14.49
C ASP A 20 7.95 15.11 15.32
N ARG A 21 8.08 16.13 16.19
CA ARG A 21 9.24 16.34 17.08
C ARG A 21 9.27 15.36 18.24
N GLU A 22 8.13 15.12 18.88
CA GLU A 22 8.00 14.20 20.01
C GLU A 22 8.28 12.75 19.60
N HIS A 23 7.81 12.34 18.42
CA HIS A 23 7.93 10.97 17.93
C HIS A 23 9.06 10.79 16.91
N ARG A 24 10.05 11.69 16.94
CA ARG A 24 11.21 11.64 16.06
C ARG A 24 11.97 10.32 16.24
N LEU A 25 12.24 9.67 15.11
CA LEU A 25 13.05 8.46 15.03
C LEU A 25 14.47 8.85 14.60
N LEU A 26 15.48 8.43 15.37
CA LEU A 26 16.87 8.81 15.14
C LEU A 26 17.65 7.66 14.53
N GLN A 27 18.27 7.90 13.36
CA GLN A 27 19.05 6.92 12.60
C GLN A 27 20.21 6.33 13.41
N LYS A 28 20.86 7.15 14.24
CA LYS A 28 22.05 6.76 15.02
C LYS A 28 21.73 6.28 16.44
N LYS A 29 20.45 6.14 16.78
CA LYS A 29 20.01 5.65 18.09
C LYS A 29 19.39 4.27 17.93
N ARG A 30 20.07 3.27 18.49
CA ARG A 30 19.56 1.90 18.54
C ARG A 30 18.40 1.78 19.52
N LEU A 31 17.35 1.08 19.10
CA LEU A 31 16.26 0.66 19.99
C LEU A 31 16.41 -0.83 20.34
N ASP A 32 16.16 -1.17 21.60
CA ASP A 32 16.16 -2.55 22.07
C ASP A 32 14.75 -3.16 21.92
N VAL A 33 14.40 -3.46 20.67
CA VAL A 33 13.12 -4.03 20.27
C VAL A 33 13.34 -5.19 19.31
N PRO A 34 12.45 -6.19 19.26
CA PRO A 34 12.51 -7.23 18.24
C PRO A 34 12.34 -6.61 16.85
N LEU A 35 12.91 -7.23 15.82
CA LEU A 35 12.81 -6.74 14.45
C LEU A 35 11.50 -7.19 13.80
N LEU A 36 10.89 -6.30 13.01
CA LEU A 36 9.70 -6.62 12.23
C LEU A 36 9.93 -6.32 10.74
N ALA A 37 10.08 -7.39 9.96
CA ALA A 37 10.28 -7.35 8.51
C ALA A 37 9.15 -8.06 7.72
N GLN A 38 8.14 -8.57 8.41
CA GLN A 38 7.09 -9.38 7.80
C GLN A 38 6.32 -8.60 6.74
N LEU A 39 6.09 -9.26 5.59
CA LEU A 39 5.25 -8.77 4.49
C LEU A 39 5.65 -7.41 3.91
N CYS A 40 6.92 -6.98 4.07
CA CYS A 40 7.39 -5.69 3.58
C CYS A 40 8.56 -5.75 2.59
N VAL A 41 9.39 -6.79 2.63
CA VAL A 41 10.60 -6.90 1.79
C VAL A 41 10.25 -7.52 0.44
N VAL A 42 10.71 -6.93 -0.67
CA VAL A 42 10.65 -7.50 -2.03
C VAL A 42 11.94 -8.24 -2.34
N LYS A 43 13.08 -7.58 -2.09
CA LYS A 43 14.41 -8.15 -2.17
C LYS A 43 15.35 -7.44 -1.21
N MET A 44 16.39 -8.13 -0.77
CA MET A 44 17.44 -7.58 0.09
C MET A 44 18.78 -8.19 -0.29
N ASN A 45 19.83 -7.39 -0.24
CA ASN A 45 21.21 -7.80 -0.42
C ASN A 45 22.17 -6.85 0.34
N SER A 46 23.48 -6.93 0.11
CA SER A 46 24.48 -6.06 0.76
C SER A 46 24.42 -4.59 0.39
N ASN A 47 23.88 -4.29 -0.79
CA ASN A 47 23.84 -2.96 -1.38
C ASN A 47 22.49 -2.29 -1.17
N SER A 48 21.38 -3.05 -1.32
CA SER A 48 20.04 -2.50 -1.19
C SER A 48 19.01 -3.40 -0.52
N LEU A 49 18.01 -2.74 0.08
CA LEU A 49 16.76 -3.34 0.52
C LEU A 49 15.62 -2.66 -0.22
N LEU A 50 14.87 -3.45 -0.97
CA LEU A 50 13.67 -3.01 -1.66
C LEU A 50 12.44 -3.42 -0.85
N SER A 51 11.60 -2.44 -0.52
CA SER A 51 10.36 -2.66 0.22
C SER A 51 9.15 -2.24 -0.62
N VAL A 52 8.01 -2.90 -0.39
CA VAL A 52 6.72 -2.44 -0.89
C VAL A 52 6.24 -1.19 -0.15
N ASP A 53 5.25 -0.50 -0.71
CA ASP A 53 4.64 0.65 -0.05
C ASP A 53 3.61 0.27 1.01
N ARG A 54 3.18 1.29 1.75
CA ARG A 54 2.15 1.21 2.78
C ARG A 54 0.81 0.64 2.33
N TRP A 55 0.41 0.90 1.08
CA TRP A 55 -0.91 0.54 0.56
C TRP A 55 -0.94 -0.86 -0.05
N TYR A 56 0.23 -1.42 -0.37
CA TYR A 56 0.38 -2.74 -0.98
C TYR A 56 -0.34 -3.86 -0.22
N GLY A 57 -0.40 -3.81 1.12
CA GLY A 57 -1.12 -4.83 1.90
C GLY A 57 -2.63 -4.85 1.69
N TRP A 58 -3.22 -3.71 1.32
CA TRP A 58 -4.67 -3.53 1.11
C TRP A 58 -5.04 -3.33 -0.37
N ARG A 59 -4.06 -3.45 -1.26
CA ARG A 59 -4.21 -3.29 -2.70
C ARG A 59 -5.41 -4.09 -3.22
N GLY A 60 -6.27 -3.45 -4.01
CA GLY A 60 -7.52 -4.01 -4.52
C GLY A 60 -8.78 -3.67 -3.71
N PHE A 61 -8.63 -3.11 -2.50
CA PHE A 61 -9.76 -2.79 -1.64
C PHE A 61 -10.57 -1.59 -2.16
N ILE A 62 -9.89 -0.55 -2.65
CA ILE A 62 -10.57 0.62 -3.25
C ILE A 62 -11.23 0.19 -4.57
N ALA A 63 -10.55 -0.64 -5.35
CA ALA A 63 -11.13 -1.25 -6.54
C ALA A 63 -12.39 -2.07 -6.23
N LEU A 64 -12.42 -2.82 -5.13
CA LEU A 64 -13.59 -3.56 -4.67
C LEU A 64 -14.75 -2.63 -4.31
N ILE A 65 -14.50 -1.54 -3.56
CA ILE A 65 -15.54 -0.54 -3.26
C ILE A 65 -16.11 0.05 -4.56
N GLY A 66 -15.23 0.38 -5.52
CA GLY A 66 -15.64 0.86 -6.83
C GLY A 66 -16.50 -0.17 -7.59
N ALA A 67 -16.10 -1.44 -7.58
CA ALA A 67 -16.84 -2.53 -8.22
C ALA A 67 -18.22 -2.75 -7.58
N ILE A 68 -18.33 -2.64 -6.26
CA ILE A 68 -19.62 -2.67 -5.56
C ILE A 68 -20.51 -1.51 -6.04
N GLY A 69 -19.96 -0.28 -6.10
CA GLY A 69 -20.70 0.88 -6.62
C GLY A 69 -21.20 0.68 -8.06
N ILE A 70 -20.37 0.10 -8.92
CA ILE A 70 -20.75 -0.27 -10.30
C ILE A 70 -21.88 -1.30 -10.29
N ALA A 71 -21.75 -2.37 -9.49
CA ALA A 71 -22.75 -3.43 -9.42
C ALA A 71 -24.13 -2.90 -8.96
N PHE A 72 -24.16 -2.04 -7.93
CA PHE A 72 -25.40 -1.39 -7.49
C PHE A 72 -25.95 -0.41 -8.52
N GLY A 73 -25.08 0.37 -9.18
CA GLY A 73 -25.49 1.29 -10.25
C GLY A 73 -26.12 0.56 -11.44
N VAL A 74 -25.43 -0.43 -11.98
CA VAL A 74 -25.93 -1.23 -13.12
C VAL A 74 -27.16 -2.04 -12.71
N GLY A 75 -27.14 -2.69 -11.54
CA GLY A 75 -28.27 -3.48 -11.04
C GLY A 75 -29.53 -2.62 -10.84
N GLY A 76 -29.38 -1.41 -10.28
CA GLY A 76 -30.49 -0.47 -10.12
C GLY A 76 -31.08 -0.02 -11.46
N ILE A 77 -30.23 0.29 -12.45
CA ILE A 77 -30.69 0.62 -13.81
C ILE A 77 -31.44 -0.55 -14.44
N LEU A 78 -30.89 -1.77 -14.37
CA LEU A 78 -31.51 -2.96 -14.94
C LEU A 78 -32.86 -3.27 -14.28
N MET A 79 -32.94 -3.13 -12.95
CA MET A 79 -34.19 -3.29 -12.21
C MET A 79 -35.24 -2.27 -12.65
N LEU A 80 -34.87 -0.99 -12.76
CA LEU A 80 -35.79 0.07 -13.19
C LEU A 80 -36.22 -0.11 -14.65
N ALA A 81 -35.29 -0.48 -15.54
CA ALA A 81 -35.58 -0.78 -16.94
C ALA A 81 -36.53 -1.98 -17.08
N TRP A 82 -36.38 -3.01 -16.23
CA TRP A 82 -37.29 -4.14 -16.19
C TRP A 82 -38.71 -3.70 -15.81
N ILE A 83 -38.86 -2.83 -14.81
CA ILE A 83 -40.17 -2.29 -14.42
C ILE A 83 -40.79 -1.49 -15.58
N LEU A 84 -40.01 -0.72 -16.34
CA LEU A 84 -40.51 0.01 -17.53
C LEU A 84 -41.03 -0.92 -18.64
N VAL A 85 -40.38 -2.07 -18.84
CA VAL A 85 -40.69 -2.98 -19.96
C VAL A 85 -41.76 -4.01 -19.59
N ALA A 86 -41.73 -4.51 -18.35
CA ALA A 86 -42.57 -5.61 -17.89
C ALA A 86 -43.67 -5.18 -16.90
N GLY A 87 -43.61 -3.96 -16.38
CA GLY A 87 -44.63 -3.41 -15.50
C GLY A 87 -45.68 -2.62 -16.28
N ASP A 88 -46.96 -2.90 -16.04
CA ASP A 88 -48.07 -2.06 -16.49
C ASP A 88 -48.06 -0.75 -15.68
N LEU A 89 -47.14 0.16 -16.02
CA LEU A 89 -46.96 1.43 -15.33
C LEU A 89 -47.96 2.47 -15.85
N PRO A 90 -48.93 2.91 -15.02
CA PRO A 90 -49.83 3.98 -15.42
C PRO A 90 -49.04 5.31 -15.58
N ASN A 91 -49.29 6.01 -16.68
CA ASN A 91 -48.58 7.25 -17.04
C ASN A 91 -49.09 8.50 -16.30
N GLU A 92 -49.95 8.35 -15.28
CA GLU A 92 -50.72 9.49 -14.75
C GLU A 92 -50.16 10.12 -13.47
N ASN A 93 -49.06 9.60 -12.90
CA ASN A 93 -48.64 9.97 -11.54
C ASN A 93 -47.16 10.37 -11.38
N GLY A 94 -46.48 10.82 -12.43
CA GLY A 94 -45.06 11.21 -12.31
C GLY A 94 -44.08 10.03 -12.12
N LEU A 95 -44.58 8.79 -12.26
CA LEU A 95 -43.84 7.55 -12.01
C LEU A 95 -42.70 7.37 -13.02
N TRP A 96 -42.91 7.77 -14.27
CA TRP A 96 -41.90 7.72 -15.31
C TRP A 96 -40.73 8.64 -14.99
N GLU A 97 -41.01 9.87 -14.57
CA GLU A 97 -40.03 10.86 -14.13
C GLU A 97 -39.23 10.33 -12.94
N ALA A 98 -39.91 9.74 -11.95
CA ALA A 98 -39.25 9.11 -10.80
C ALA A 98 -38.30 7.97 -11.22
N ILE A 99 -38.72 7.14 -12.19
CA ILE A 99 -37.89 6.06 -12.73
C ILE A 99 -36.67 6.62 -13.48
N PHE A 100 -36.84 7.63 -14.35
CA PHE A 100 -35.72 8.26 -15.06
C PHE A 100 -34.74 8.94 -14.11
N ILE A 101 -35.23 9.65 -13.08
CA ILE A 101 -34.40 10.24 -12.04
C ILE A 101 -33.64 9.13 -11.28
N GLY A 102 -34.33 8.04 -10.92
CA GLY A 102 -33.71 6.87 -10.29
C GLY A 102 -32.60 6.27 -11.14
N MET A 103 -32.85 6.08 -12.45
CA MET A 103 -31.83 5.59 -13.39
C MET A 103 -30.65 6.55 -13.48
N ALA A 104 -30.87 7.87 -13.52
CA ALA A 104 -29.80 8.85 -13.52
C ALA A 104 -28.98 8.81 -12.22
N MET A 105 -29.62 8.65 -11.06
CA MET A 105 -28.93 8.48 -9.77
C MET A 105 -28.08 7.20 -9.73
N PHE A 106 -28.62 6.08 -10.20
CA PHE A 106 -27.87 4.83 -10.30
C PHE A 106 -26.73 4.89 -11.33
N ALA A 107 -26.92 5.61 -12.43
CA ALA A 107 -25.85 5.87 -13.40
C ALA A 107 -24.72 6.70 -12.77
N MET A 108 -25.06 7.76 -12.01
CA MET A 108 -24.08 8.53 -11.26
C MET A 108 -23.33 7.68 -10.23
N LEU A 109 -24.03 6.79 -9.51
CA LEU A 109 -23.40 5.84 -8.58
C LEU A 109 -22.43 4.90 -9.30
N GLY A 110 -22.83 4.36 -10.45
CA GLY A 110 -21.98 3.50 -11.27
C GLY A 110 -20.73 4.22 -11.77
N LEU A 111 -20.89 5.45 -12.29
CA LEU A 111 -19.77 6.29 -12.73
C LEU A 111 -18.83 6.67 -11.58
N ALA A 112 -19.37 6.98 -10.40
CA ALA A 112 -18.57 7.20 -9.20
C ALA A 112 -17.80 5.93 -8.81
N GLY A 113 -18.43 4.77 -8.92
CA GLY A 113 -17.78 3.47 -8.72
C GLY A 113 -16.61 3.23 -9.68
N VAL A 114 -16.78 3.53 -10.97
CA VAL A 114 -15.69 3.50 -11.98
C VAL A 114 -14.56 4.44 -11.58
N TRP A 115 -14.88 5.68 -11.23
CA TRP A 115 -13.87 6.67 -10.83
C TRP A 115 -13.07 6.22 -9.60
N ILE A 116 -13.74 5.63 -8.59
CA ILE A 116 -13.09 5.06 -7.41
C ILE A 116 -12.20 3.88 -7.82
N ALA A 117 -12.70 2.95 -8.64
CA ALA A 117 -11.94 1.79 -9.09
C ALA A 117 -10.67 2.18 -9.87
N CYS A 118 -10.71 3.27 -10.64
CA CYS A 118 -9.55 3.79 -11.38
C CYS A 118 -8.48 4.49 -10.52
N LYS A 119 -8.73 4.72 -9.21
CA LYS A 119 -7.65 5.07 -8.24
C LYS A 119 -6.74 3.87 -7.99
N GLU A 120 -7.39 2.72 -7.95
CA GLU A 120 -6.95 1.35 -8.08
C GLU A 120 -6.09 0.97 -9.30
N MET A 121 -6.85 0.84 -10.39
CA MET A 121 -6.50 0.18 -11.63
C MET A 121 -5.71 1.11 -12.54
N PHE A 122 -5.00 0.53 -13.52
CA PHE A 122 -4.25 1.29 -14.52
C PHE A 122 -3.15 2.19 -13.91
N ARG A 123 -2.65 1.80 -12.74
CA ARG A 123 -1.56 2.47 -12.01
C ARG A 123 -0.32 1.60 -12.01
N TRP A 124 0.29 1.41 -10.85
CA TRP A 124 1.45 0.56 -10.63
C TRP A 124 1.05 -0.63 -9.77
N THR A 125 1.68 -1.79 -9.96
CA THR A 125 1.39 -2.99 -9.14
C THR A 125 1.65 -2.72 -7.66
N TYR A 126 2.72 -1.96 -7.37
CA TYR A 126 3.09 -1.41 -6.06
C TYR A 126 3.99 -0.18 -6.26
N TYR A 127 4.38 0.50 -5.17
CA TYR A 127 5.24 1.69 -5.18
C TYR A 127 6.53 1.42 -4.38
N PRO A 128 7.61 0.96 -5.02
CA PRO A 128 8.82 0.55 -4.31
C PRO A 128 9.49 1.68 -3.53
N ILE A 129 10.03 1.34 -2.36
CA ILE A 129 10.99 2.15 -1.61
C ILE A 129 12.29 1.35 -1.53
N ALA A 130 13.36 1.87 -2.13
CA ALA A 130 14.68 1.27 -2.07
C ALA A 130 15.58 2.02 -1.07
N LEU A 131 16.17 1.27 -0.16
CA LEU A 131 17.24 1.71 0.71
C LEU A 131 18.57 1.34 0.05
N ASP A 132 19.30 2.31 -0.51
CA ASP A 132 20.67 2.13 -1.00
C ASP A 132 21.63 2.35 0.18
N ARG A 133 22.11 1.24 0.73
CA ARG A 133 22.96 1.23 1.91
C ARG A 133 24.33 1.82 1.63
N LYS A 134 24.96 1.44 0.51
CA LYS A 134 26.36 1.80 0.21
C LYS A 134 26.51 3.30 0.00
N ARG A 135 25.54 3.93 -0.66
CA ARG A 135 25.53 5.38 -0.88
C ARG A 135 24.76 6.14 0.19
N ARG A 136 24.10 5.43 1.11
CA ARG A 136 23.23 5.98 2.16
C ARG A 136 22.12 6.86 1.56
N LEU A 137 21.45 6.36 0.53
CA LEU A 137 20.33 7.03 -0.14
C LEU A 137 19.04 6.24 0.06
N VAL A 138 17.91 6.95 -0.01
CA VAL A 138 16.57 6.37 -0.09
C VAL A 138 15.94 6.82 -1.40
N HIS A 139 15.52 5.85 -2.22
CA HIS A 139 14.80 6.09 -3.45
C HIS A 139 13.34 5.69 -3.27
N VAL A 140 12.43 6.63 -3.45
CA VAL A 140 10.99 6.47 -3.27
C VAL A 140 10.31 6.62 -4.61
N PHE A 141 9.63 5.56 -5.07
CA PHE A 141 8.83 5.60 -6.27
C PHE A 141 7.49 6.27 -5.98
N ARG A 142 7.21 7.41 -6.63
CA ARG A 142 6.00 8.21 -6.38
C ARG A 142 4.82 7.73 -7.23
N LEU A 143 3.61 8.13 -6.82
CA LEU A 143 2.36 7.78 -7.53
C LEU A 143 2.30 8.21 -9.00
N ASN A 144 3.03 9.28 -9.34
CA ASN A 144 3.11 9.81 -10.70
C ASN A 144 4.20 9.11 -11.56
N GLY A 145 4.90 8.11 -11.02
CA GLY A 145 5.99 7.40 -11.70
C GLY A 145 7.35 8.09 -11.62
N THR A 146 7.46 9.24 -10.95
CA THR A 146 8.76 9.89 -10.69
C THR A 146 9.44 9.28 -9.47
N VAL A 147 10.76 9.47 -9.34
CA VAL A 147 11.54 8.95 -8.21
C VAL A 147 12.04 10.11 -7.37
N LEU A 148 11.75 10.07 -6.07
CA LEU A 148 12.36 10.93 -5.07
C LEU A 148 13.61 10.24 -4.52
N THR A 149 14.75 10.90 -4.58
CA THR A 149 16.00 10.43 -3.97
C THR A 149 16.42 11.38 -2.86
N ALA A 150 16.66 10.85 -1.66
CA ALA A 150 17.10 11.65 -0.53
C ALA A 150 18.22 10.94 0.25
N PRO A 151 19.23 11.68 0.76
CA PRO A 151 20.24 11.10 1.64
C PRO A 151 19.62 10.64 2.96
N TRP A 152 19.85 9.38 3.34
CA TRP A 152 19.33 8.75 4.57
C TRP A 152 19.59 9.58 5.82
N ASP A 153 20.79 10.18 5.93
CA ASP A 153 21.18 11.02 7.06
C ASP A 153 20.47 12.38 7.13
N LYS A 154 19.87 12.84 6.02
CA LYS A 154 19.16 14.12 5.93
C LYS A 154 17.64 13.96 6.06
N ILE A 155 17.11 12.75 5.95
CA ILE A 155 15.67 12.51 6.09
C ILE A 155 15.28 12.65 7.55
N TYR A 156 14.20 13.38 7.82
CA TYR A 156 13.63 13.49 9.15
C TYR A 156 12.62 12.36 9.33
N PHE A 157 13.02 11.28 10.03
CA PHE A 157 12.13 10.19 10.33
C PHE A 157 11.30 10.47 11.58
N THR A 158 10.03 10.13 11.52
CA THR A 158 9.10 10.25 12.64
C THR A 158 8.03 9.18 12.55
N LEU A 159 7.36 8.89 13.66
CA LEU A 159 6.14 8.12 13.59
C LEU A 159 5.04 8.96 12.94
N GLY A 160 4.27 8.31 12.08
CA GLY A 160 3.02 8.84 11.56
C GLY A 160 1.85 8.35 12.39
N ARG A 161 0.84 9.21 12.52
CA ARG A 161 -0.46 8.84 13.08
C ARG A 161 -1.50 8.92 11.97
N GLY A 162 -1.96 7.76 11.56
CA GLY A 162 -3.10 7.59 10.67
C GLY A 162 -4.42 7.58 11.44
N LYS A 163 -5.44 8.21 10.87
CA LYS A 163 -6.83 7.98 11.30
C LYS A 163 -7.38 6.84 10.44
N GLY A 164 -7.42 5.64 11.00
CA GLY A 164 -8.10 4.52 10.37
C GLY A 164 -9.62 4.70 10.37
N THR A 165 -10.30 3.86 9.59
CA THR A 165 -11.76 3.70 9.65
C THR A 165 -12.23 3.45 11.10
N PHE A 166 -13.37 4.02 11.49
CA PHE A 166 -13.95 3.89 12.84
C PHE A 166 -13.06 4.38 14.01
N GLY A 167 -12.14 5.31 13.77
CA GLY A 167 -11.35 5.94 14.84
C GLY A 167 -10.16 5.13 15.34
N TRP A 168 -9.84 4.00 14.70
CA TRP A 168 -8.66 3.20 15.02
C TRP A 168 -7.39 3.96 14.62
N LEU A 169 -6.44 4.04 15.55
CA LEU A 169 -5.14 4.67 15.30
C LEU A 169 -4.25 3.67 14.57
N ASN A 170 -3.65 4.11 13.46
CA ASN A 170 -2.57 3.39 12.81
C ASN A 170 -1.28 4.16 13.00
N TRP A 171 -0.24 3.46 13.46
CA TRP A 171 1.13 3.93 13.53
C TRP A 171 1.86 3.47 12.27
N ASP A 172 2.62 4.38 11.67
CA ASP A 172 3.47 4.11 10.52
C ASP A 172 4.81 4.83 10.68
N ILE A 173 5.79 4.51 9.84
CA ILE A 173 7.06 5.23 9.79
C ILE A 173 7.02 6.17 8.60
N ARG A 174 7.26 7.45 8.84
CA ARG A 174 7.31 8.46 7.79
C ARG A 174 8.70 9.04 7.66
N GLY A 175 9.13 9.25 6.41
CA GLY A 175 10.27 10.07 6.08
C GLY A 175 9.80 11.44 5.59
N LEU A 176 10.20 12.49 6.29
CA LEU A 176 9.92 13.88 5.93
C LEU A 176 11.15 14.48 5.26
N ILE A 177 10.96 15.04 4.07
CA ILE A 177 11.97 15.81 3.35
C ILE A 177 11.78 17.26 3.75
N LEU A 178 12.79 17.81 4.43
CA LEU A 178 12.76 19.19 4.91
C LEU A 178 13.33 20.14 3.85
N ALA A 179 12.79 21.35 3.83
CA ALA A 179 13.38 22.47 3.10
C ALA A 179 14.74 22.86 3.69
N GLU A 180 15.43 23.80 3.02
CA GLU A 180 16.73 24.31 3.47
C GLU A 180 16.69 24.97 4.84
N ASP A 181 15.51 25.48 5.25
CA ASP A 181 15.28 26.04 6.58
C ASP A 181 15.32 25.00 7.72
N GLY A 182 15.34 23.71 7.40
CA GLY A 182 15.36 22.61 8.36
C GLY A 182 14.09 22.47 9.21
N ALA A 183 13.00 23.15 8.85
CA ALA A 183 11.76 23.21 9.62
C ALA A 183 10.51 22.96 8.78
N THR A 184 10.51 23.30 7.50
CA THR A 184 9.37 23.14 6.59
C THR A 184 9.43 21.78 5.90
N VAL A 185 8.35 20.99 6.02
CA VAL A 185 8.20 19.69 5.36
C VAL A 185 7.75 19.91 3.92
N GLN A 186 8.60 19.62 2.94
CA GLN A 186 8.28 19.73 1.50
C GLN A 186 7.67 18.44 0.95
N ASP A 187 8.15 17.29 1.41
CA ASP A 187 7.63 16.01 0.95
C ASP A 187 7.58 14.98 2.07
N THR A 188 6.67 14.02 1.93
CA THR A 188 6.42 12.96 2.90
C THR A 188 6.24 11.64 2.18
N PHE A 189 6.94 10.62 2.65
CA PHE A 189 6.69 9.23 2.26
C PHE A 189 6.53 8.35 3.50
N ALA A 190 5.93 7.17 3.33
CA ALA A 190 5.70 6.23 4.41
C ALA A 190 6.12 4.81 4.02
N PHE A 191 6.71 4.07 4.96
CA PHE A 191 7.07 2.67 4.77
C PHE A 191 5.87 1.72 4.89
N CYS A 192 6.06 0.47 4.47
CA CYS A 192 5.01 -0.56 4.35
C CYS A 192 4.16 -0.75 5.61
N ILE A 193 4.80 -0.89 6.77
CA ILE A 193 4.09 -1.36 7.97
C ILE A 193 3.27 -0.24 8.58
N ALA A 194 1.94 -0.40 8.52
CA ALA A 194 0.96 0.37 9.27
C ALA A 194 0.25 -0.54 10.27
N THR A 195 0.27 -0.18 11.55
CA THR A 195 -0.09 -1.10 12.65
C THR A 195 -0.83 -0.37 13.76
N SER A 196 -1.73 -1.06 14.46
CA SER A 196 -2.42 -0.49 15.63
C SER A 196 -1.54 -0.38 16.88
N ARG A 197 -0.39 -1.08 16.88
CA ARG A 197 0.53 -1.17 18.03
C ARG A 197 1.80 -0.37 17.75
N VAL A 198 2.06 0.65 18.54
CA VAL A 198 3.23 1.53 18.34
C VAL A 198 4.55 0.76 18.45
N GLU A 199 4.60 -0.30 19.27
CA GLU A 199 5.79 -1.14 19.43
C GLU A 199 6.20 -1.79 18.11
N ASN A 200 5.22 -2.23 17.31
CA ASN A 200 5.48 -2.81 16.00
C ASN A 200 6.06 -1.78 15.01
N ALA A 201 5.68 -0.50 15.13
CA ALA A 201 6.26 0.57 14.33
C ALA A 201 7.73 0.81 14.71
N TYR A 202 8.06 0.78 16.01
CA TYR A 202 9.45 0.84 16.47
C TYR A 202 10.27 -0.40 16.03
N SER A 203 9.68 -1.60 16.10
CA SER A 203 10.29 -2.83 15.60
C SER A 203 10.60 -2.78 14.11
N HIS A 204 9.69 -2.20 13.31
CA HIS A 204 9.93 -2.00 11.88
C HIS A 204 10.99 -0.92 11.63
N TRP A 205 11.00 0.16 12.42
CA TRP A 205 12.03 1.20 12.32
C TRP A 205 13.41 0.63 12.58
N GLU A 206 13.53 -0.17 13.63
CA GLU A 206 14.81 -0.78 13.99
C GLU A 206 15.29 -1.77 12.91
N PHE A 207 14.38 -2.44 12.20
CA PHE A 207 14.72 -3.25 11.02
C PHE A 207 15.33 -2.39 9.90
N LEU A 208 14.67 -1.30 9.50
CA LEU A 208 15.17 -0.41 8.44
C LEU A 208 16.50 0.25 8.85
N ARG A 209 16.58 0.71 10.10
CA ARG A 209 17.77 1.36 10.66
C ARG A 209 18.95 0.40 10.76
N ARG A 210 18.77 -0.82 11.27
CA ARG A 210 19.86 -1.82 11.34
C ARG A 210 20.35 -2.22 9.96
N TYR A 211 19.45 -2.36 8.98
CA TYR A 211 19.87 -2.60 7.61
C TYR A 211 20.79 -1.49 7.09
N MET A 212 20.39 -0.23 7.26
CA MET A 212 21.16 0.93 6.76
C MET A 212 22.45 1.21 7.53
N GLU A 213 22.42 1.08 8.86
CA GLU A 213 23.55 1.46 9.72
C GLU A 213 24.50 0.30 10.00
N GLU A 214 23.97 -0.88 10.30
CA GLU A 214 24.77 -2.03 10.74
C GLU A 214 25.03 -3.00 9.57
N GLY A 215 24.10 -3.08 8.61
CA GLY A 215 24.20 -3.89 7.40
C GLY A 215 23.26 -5.08 7.35
N PRO A 216 23.25 -5.81 6.22
CA PRO A 216 22.30 -6.91 5.98
C PRO A 216 22.38 -8.02 7.02
N GLN A 217 23.58 -8.28 7.57
CA GLN A 217 23.80 -9.31 8.57
C GLN A 217 23.03 -9.06 9.87
N ALA A 218 22.71 -7.82 10.19
CA ALA A 218 21.99 -7.46 11.41
C ALA A 218 20.49 -7.76 11.33
N VAL A 219 19.97 -8.01 10.12
CA VAL A 219 18.53 -8.18 9.85
C VAL A 219 18.20 -9.44 9.06
N LEU A 220 19.22 -10.20 8.63
CA LEU A 220 19.07 -11.34 7.73
C LEU A 220 18.04 -12.36 8.22
N ASP A 221 18.09 -12.68 9.52
CA ASP A 221 17.22 -13.68 10.14
C ASP A 221 15.78 -13.20 10.34
N ALA A 222 15.54 -11.87 10.27
CA ALA A 222 14.20 -11.31 10.34
C ALA A 222 13.45 -11.42 8.99
N VAL A 223 14.18 -11.56 7.87
CA VAL A 223 13.60 -11.69 6.53
C VAL A 223 13.28 -13.15 6.25
N LEU A 224 12.06 -13.54 6.62
CA LEU A 224 11.58 -14.92 6.46
C LEU A 224 10.82 -15.15 5.14
N TYR A 225 10.40 -14.08 4.47
CA TYR A 225 9.58 -14.14 3.27
C TYR A 225 9.73 -12.85 2.46
N CYS A 226 9.82 -12.96 1.13
CA CYS A 226 9.97 -11.83 0.21
C CYS A 226 8.74 -11.71 -0.71
N MET A 227 8.24 -10.49 -0.96
CA MET A 227 7.08 -10.27 -1.81
C MET A 227 7.44 -10.63 -3.27
N PRO A 228 6.68 -11.50 -3.95
CA PRO A 228 6.97 -11.98 -5.30
C PRO A 228 6.53 -10.98 -6.38
N VAL A 229 7.01 -9.73 -6.28
CA VAL A 229 6.63 -8.61 -7.16
C VAL A 229 7.82 -7.91 -7.82
N ASP A 230 9.03 -8.46 -7.69
CA ASP A 230 10.20 -7.93 -8.40
C ASP A 230 10.11 -8.26 -9.89
N GLY A 231 9.98 -7.24 -10.73
CA GLY A 231 9.90 -7.40 -12.19
C GLY A 231 8.69 -8.18 -12.71
N LYS A 232 7.71 -8.52 -11.85
CA LYS A 232 6.55 -9.34 -12.23
C LYS A 232 5.26 -8.95 -11.50
N ARG A 233 4.13 -9.44 -12.02
CA ARG A 233 2.81 -9.34 -11.37
C ARG A 233 2.59 -10.52 -10.45
N GLU A 234 1.77 -10.32 -9.42
CA GLU A 234 1.33 -11.39 -8.53
C GLU A 234 0.55 -12.48 -9.27
N SER A 235 0.74 -13.73 -8.83
CA SER A 235 -0.19 -14.81 -9.14
C SER A 235 -1.50 -14.62 -8.37
N PHE A 236 -2.60 -15.17 -8.86
CA PHE A 236 -3.87 -15.14 -8.13
C PHE A 236 -3.77 -15.86 -6.76
N ALA A 237 -3.02 -16.97 -6.71
CA ALA A 237 -2.79 -17.72 -5.47
C ALA A 237 -2.12 -16.82 -4.41
N PHE A 238 -1.05 -16.11 -4.78
CA PHE A 238 -0.40 -15.16 -3.87
C PHE A 238 -1.33 -14.01 -3.49
N SER A 239 -2.05 -13.40 -4.44
CA SER A 239 -2.99 -12.32 -4.14
C SER A 239 -4.03 -12.76 -3.10
N LYS A 240 -4.55 -14.00 -3.22
CA LYS A 240 -5.47 -14.59 -2.24
C LYS A 240 -4.78 -14.76 -0.88
N GLU A 241 -3.67 -15.47 -0.80
CA GLU A 241 -2.96 -15.68 0.48
C GLU A 241 -2.58 -14.36 1.16
N ARG A 242 -2.20 -13.34 0.40
CA ARG A 242 -1.87 -12.01 0.95
C ARG A 242 -3.06 -11.33 1.62
N ILE A 243 -4.27 -11.49 1.09
CA ILE A 243 -5.50 -10.95 1.71
C ILE A 243 -5.83 -11.75 2.97
N PHE A 244 -5.84 -13.08 2.88
CA PHE A 244 -6.19 -13.95 4.00
C PHE A 244 -5.18 -13.87 5.15
N ALA A 245 -3.91 -13.56 4.87
CA ALA A 245 -2.89 -13.31 5.89
C ALA A 245 -3.24 -12.15 6.84
N ASN A 246 -4.03 -11.16 6.38
CA ASN A 246 -4.47 -10.05 7.24
C ASN A 246 -5.47 -10.52 8.32
N ASP A 247 -6.21 -11.61 8.05
CA ASP A 247 -7.22 -12.17 8.94
C ASP A 247 -6.76 -13.47 9.63
N ALA A 248 -5.51 -13.87 9.45
CA ALA A 248 -4.99 -15.13 9.99
C ALA A 248 -5.04 -15.21 11.53
N GLN A 249 -5.13 -14.06 12.20
CA GLN A 249 -5.25 -13.95 13.67
C GLN A 249 -6.67 -13.61 14.13
N SER A 250 -7.64 -13.53 13.22
CA SER A 250 -9.03 -13.21 13.53
C SER A 250 -9.74 -14.41 14.18
N PRO A 251 -10.69 -14.20 15.11
CA PRO A 251 -11.48 -15.28 15.70
C PRO A 251 -12.20 -16.13 14.63
N GLY A 252 -12.33 -17.44 14.85
CA GLY A 252 -12.80 -18.38 13.83
C GLY A 252 -14.15 -18.04 13.18
N LEU A 253 -15.14 -17.56 13.95
CA LEU A 253 -16.42 -17.11 13.40
C LEU A 253 -16.26 -15.88 12.49
N MET A 254 -15.46 -14.90 12.92
CA MET A 254 -15.19 -13.69 12.13
C MET A 254 -14.47 -14.06 10.84
N TYR A 255 -13.48 -14.96 10.91
CA TYR A 255 -12.78 -15.48 9.73
C TYR A 255 -13.78 -16.07 8.72
N LEU A 256 -14.67 -16.97 9.15
CA LEU A 256 -15.68 -17.60 8.27
C LEU A 256 -16.62 -16.59 7.61
N VAL A 257 -17.09 -15.59 8.35
CA VAL A 257 -17.98 -14.54 7.82
C VAL A 257 -17.25 -13.65 6.80
N MET A 258 -15.94 -13.42 6.99
CA MET A 258 -15.14 -12.62 6.06
C MET A 258 -14.69 -13.38 4.80
N VAL A 259 -14.79 -14.72 4.76
CA VAL A 259 -14.33 -15.52 3.60
C VAL A 259 -14.90 -15.02 2.26
N PRO A 260 -16.23 -14.84 2.07
CA PRO A 260 -16.76 -14.39 0.79
C PRO A 260 -16.24 -12.99 0.40
N PHE A 261 -16.13 -12.10 1.39
CA PHE A 261 -15.60 -10.76 1.19
C PHE A 261 -14.11 -10.80 0.77
N ASN A 262 -13.30 -11.61 1.44
CA ASN A 262 -11.88 -11.78 1.14
C ASN A 262 -11.63 -12.37 -0.24
N TYR A 263 -12.48 -13.29 -0.70
CA TYR A 263 -12.42 -13.79 -2.08
C TYR A 263 -12.73 -12.71 -3.11
N LEU A 264 -13.76 -11.88 -2.88
CA LEU A 264 -14.04 -10.74 -3.75
C LEU A 264 -12.87 -9.75 -3.76
N HIS A 265 -12.27 -9.48 -2.60
CA HIS A 265 -11.08 -8.62 -2.50
C HIS A 265 -9.90 -9.24 -3.24
N ALA A 266 -9.65 -10.55 -3.14
CA ALA A 266 -8.60 -11.24 -3.87
C ALA A 266 -8.78 -11.14 -5.40
N ILE A 267 -10.01 -11.31 -5.92
CA ILE A 267 -10.34 -11.13 -7.34
C ILE A 267 -10.03 -9.70 -7.78
N MET A 268 -10.47 -8.71 -6.99
CA MET A 268 -10.24 -7.30 -7.32
C MET A 268 -8.78 -6.89 -7.23
N ARG A 269 -8.03 -7.41 -6.25
CA ARG A 269 -6.57 -7.26 -6.16
C ARG A 269 -5.90 -7.82 -7.41
N TRP A 270 -6.27 -9.02 -7.82
CA TRP A 270 -5.69 -9.65 -9.01
C TRP A 270 -5.99 -8.85 -10.28
N ALA A 271 -7.24 -8.43 -10.51
CA ALA A 271 -7.61 -7.59 -11.64
C ALA A 271 -6.81 -6.28 -11.68
N VAL A 272 -6.63 -5.68 -10.51
CA VAL A 272 -5.81 -4.51 -10.31
C VAL A 272 -4.33 -4.75 -10.66
N MET A 273 -3.75 -5.90 -10.30
CA MET A 273 -2.38 -6.25 -10.68
C MET A 273 -2.24 -6.44 -12.18
N GLN A 274 -3.22 -7.05 -12.85
CA GLN A 274 -3.21 -7.27 -14.30
C GLN A 274 -3.36 -5.99 -15.11
N THR A 275 -4.15 -5.04 -14.63
CA THR A 275 -4.37 -3.74 -15.31
C THR A 275 -3.26 -2.73 -15.07
N SER A 276 -2.39 -2.97 -14.08
CA SER A 276 -1.34 -2.03 -13.67
C SER A 276 0.03 -2.33 -14.29
N LYS A 277 0.87 -1.31 -14.32
CA LYS A 277 2.27 -1.36 -14.78
C LYS A 277 3.19 -1.88 -13.68
N ILE A 278 4.24 -2.59 -14.05
CA ILE A 278 5.28 -3.00 -13.11
C ILE A 278 6.21 -1.78 -12.91
N PRO A 279 6.47 -1.35 -11.65
CA PRO A 279 7.38 -0.25 -11.39
C PRO A 279 8.82 -0.66 -11.68
N ALA A 280 9.61 0.28 -12.21
CA ALA A 280 11.03 0.12 -12.45
C ALA A 280 11.73 1.43 -12.11
N PHE A 281 12.91 1.35 -11.48
CA PHE A 281 13.70 2.56 -11.25
C PHE A 281 14.47 2.91 -12.53
N PRO A 282 14.90 4.17 -12.69
CA PRO A 282 15.84 4.52 -13.73
C PRO A 282 17.11 3.63 -13.71
N PRO A 283 17.68 3.27 -14.88
CA PRO A 283 18.81 2.33 -14.95
C PRO A 283 20.01 2.72 -14.08
N GLU A 284 20.26 4.02 -13.94
CA GLU A 284 21.34 4.57 -13.12
C GLU A 284 21.14 4.34 -11.62
N ILE A 285 19.89 4.18 -11.16
CA ILE A 285 19.58 3.77 -9.79
C ILE A 285 19.62 2.24 -9.72
N GLU A 286 19.01 1.53 -10.67
CA GLU A 286 18.94 0.06 -10.64
C GLU A 286 20.31 -0.59 -10.59
N ALA A 287 21.30 -0.08 -11.35
CA ALA A 287 22.67 -0.57 -11.36
C ALA A 287 23.34 -0.57 -9.98
N THR A 288 22.85 0.25 -9.07
CA THR A 288 23.44 0.55 -7.76
C THR A 288 22.82 -0.32 -6.67
N LEU A 289 21.60 -0.79 -6.94
CA LEU A 289 20.84 -1.68 -6.08
C LEU A 289 21.22 -3.16 -6.29
N GLN A 290 21.90 -3.48 -7.39
CA GLN A 290 22.27 -4.85 -7.71
C GLN A 290 23.31 -5.40 -6.72
N PRO A 291 23.18 -6.68 -6.32
CA PRO A 291 24.19 -7.34 -5.51
C PRO A 291 25.49 -7.54 -6.29
N GLU A 292 26.60 -7.60 -5.58
CA GLU A 292 27.86 -8.07 -6.16
C GLU A 292 27.79 -9.59 -6.43
N PRO A 293 28.54 -10.12 -7.43
CA PRO A 293 28.60 -11.55 -7.66
C PRO A 293 29.02 -12.33 -6.40
N GLY A 294 28.21 -13.30 -5.99
CA GLY A 294 28.48 -14.11 -4.79
C GLY A 294 28.03 -13.49 -3.46
N ASP A 295 27.23 -12.41 -3.48
CA ASP A 295 26.66 -11.83 -2.28
C ASP A 295 25.81 -12.85 -1.49
N LYS A 296 26.29 -13.22 -0.29
CA LYS A 296 25.64 -14.20 0.59
C LYS A 296 24.38 -13.70 1.28
N TYR A 297 24.07 -12.41 1.17
CA TYR A 297 22.92 -11.78 1.84
C TYR A 297 21.71 -11.63 0.92
N VAL A 298 21.77 -12.16 -0.30
CA VAL A 298 20.65 -12.12 -1.25
C VAL A 298 19.45 -12.85 -0.67
N ARG A 299 18.34 -12.12 -0.57
CA ARG A 299 16.99 -12.60 -0.25
C ARG A 299 16.05 -12.05 -1.31
N ASP A 300 15.30 -12.93 -1.95
CA ASP A 300 14.26 -12.62 -2.93
C ASP A 300 13.18 -13.71 -2.88
N ALA A 301 12.21 -13.64 -3.79
CA ALA A 301 11.08 -14.59 -3.80
C ALA A 301 11.48 -16.06 -3.99
N SER A 302 12.70 -16.38 -4.45
CA SER A 302 13.17 -17.78 -4.58
C SER A 302 13.23 -18.52 -3.23
N MET A 303 13.34 -17.79 -2.11
CA MET A 303 13.34 -18.37 -0.77
C MET A 303 11.94 -18.78 -0.30
N ASN A 304 10.89 -18.32 -0.97
CA ASN A 304 9.51 -18.62 -0.60
C ASN A 304 9.14 -20.08 -0.93
N PRO A 305 8.09 -20.63 -0.30
CA PRO A 305 7.43 -21.85 -0.76
C PRO A 305 7.05 -21.78 -2.25
N GLU A 306 7.13 -22.90 -2.97
CA GLU A 306 6.99 -22.94 -4.44
C GLU A 306 5.67 -22.34 -4.95
N ASP A 307 4.57 -22.53 -4.21
CA ASP A 307 3.24 -22.01 -4.49
C ASP A 307 3.13 -20.48 -4.29
N LEU A 308 4.11 -19.88 -3.62
CA LEU A 308 4.16 -18.46 -3.25
C LEU A 308 5.38 -17.72 -3.83
N ARG A 309 6.03 -18.28 -4.85
CA ARG A 309 7.20 -17.67 -5.53
C ARG A 309 6.85 -16.65 -6.58
#